data_AF-A0A1C7MX72-F1
#
_entry.id   AF-A0A1C7MX72-F1
#
_cell.length_a   1.000
_cell.length_b   1.000
_cell.length_c   1.000
_cell.angle_alpha   90.00
_cell.angle_beta   90.00
_cell.angle_gamma   90.00
#
_symmetry.space_group_name_H-M   'P 1'
#
loop_
_entity.id
_entity.type
_entity.pdbx_description
1 polymer ?
#
loop_
_entity_poly.entity_id
_entity_poly.type
_entity_poly.pdbx_seq_one_letter_code
_entity_poly.pdbx_strand_id
1 'polypeptide(L)'
;MITSQHQTLLQRICDERHEVLQYDIRTKGLCTWYWPLEEGGHRVTPSALRERRMTYKFTGPCCLCPNATPDEGHYTEAATLIAIEGPCSGEYVAMCAKGSCGYLVYLERIFAAFFVKSKQYDRREPGDLRPATVFHFSEVELDNAFRRRQSGTEHSDSTN
;
A
#
# COMPACT_ATOMS: atom_id res chain seq x y z
N MET A 1 17.86 -14.41 -2.72
CA MET A 1 18.48 -13.62 -3.81
C MET A 1 17.36 -13.00 -4.63
N ILE A 2 17.45 -11.70 -4.90
CA ILE A 2 16.54 -11.04 -5.84
C ILE A 2 16.87 -11.53 -7.24
N THR A 3 15.89 -12.08 -7.98
CA THR A 3 16.09 -12.62 -9.32
C THR A 3 16.14 -11.49 -10.37
N SER A 4 16.73 -11.76 -11.54
CA SER A 4 16.71 -10.82 -12.68
C SER A 4 15.29 -10.44 -13.10
N GLN A 5 14.37 -11.40 -13.03
CA GLN A 5 12.94 -11.15 -13.24
C GLN A 5 12.39 -10.14 -12.23
N HIS A 6 12.71 -10.30 -10.94
CA HIS A 6 12.23 -9.39 -9.90
C HIS A 6 12.70 -7.94 -10.13
N GLN A 7 13.97 -7.76 -10.50
CA GLN A 7 14.50 -6.43 -10.85
C GLN A 7 13.80 -5.84 -12.06
N THR A 8 13.49 -6.67 -13.08
CA THR A 8 12.75 -6.23 -14.27
C THR A 8 11.33 -5.77 -13.90
N LEU A 9 10.65 -6.48 -12.99
CA LEU A 9 9.32 -6.08 -12.50
C LEU A 9 9.39 -4.77 -11.72
N LEU A 10 10.38 -4.60 -10.83
CA LEU A 10 10.58 -3.36 -10.09
C LEU A 10 10.83 -2.17 -11.02
N GLN A 11 11.72 -2.33 -12.01
CA GLN A 11 12.02 -1.27 -12.96
C GLN A 11 10.75 -0.81 -13.68
N ARG A 12 9.93 -1.76 -14.17
CA ARG A 12 8.65 -1.45 -14.81
C ARG A 12 7.67 -0.72 -13.88
N ILE A 13 7.61 -1.09 -12.59
CA ILE A 13 6.77 -0.40 -11.61
C ILE A 13 7.26 1.03 -11.39
N CYS A 14 8.57 1.23 -11.24
CA CYS A 14 9.17 2.56 -11.00
C CYS A 14 9.02 3.50 -12.20
N ASP A 15 9.06 2.96 -13.42
CA ASP A 15 8.94 3.74 -14.66
C ASP A 15 7.50 4.08 -15.02
N GLU A 16 6.51 3.36 -14.48
CA GLU A 16 5.09 3.60 -14.75
C GLU A 16 4.60 4.90 -14.10
N ARG A 17 3.81 5.67 -14.85
CA ARG A 17 3.33 7.01 -14.47
C ARG A 17 1.82 7.18 -14.56
N HIS A 18 1.12 6.28 -15.24
CA HIS A 18 -0.30 6.41 -15.56
C HIS A 18 -1.14 5.27 -14.98
N GLU A 19 -0.51 4.18 -14.54
CA GLU A 19 -1.19 3.02 -14.00
C GLU A 19 -0.58 2.56 -12.68
N VAL A 20 -1.41 2.07 -11.77
CA VAL A 20 -0.93 1.35 -10.60
C VAL A 20 -0.67 -0.09 -11.04
N LEU A 21 0.58 -0.48 -11.18
CA LEU A 21 0.93 -1.88 -11.47
C LEU A 21 0.94 -2.69 -10.19
N GLN A 22 0.34 -3.89 -10.23
CA GLN A 22 0.36 -4.87 -9.16
C GLN A 22 0.87 -6.21 -9.66
N TYR A 23 1.34 -7.05 -8.74
CA TYR A 23 1.72 -8.42 -9.08
C TYR A 23 0.51 -9.33 -9.20
N ASP A 24 0.40 -10.02 -10.33
CA ASP A 24 -0.55 -11.11 -10.54
C ASP A 24 0.16 -12.44 -10.29
N ILE A 25 -0.26 -13.11 -9.21
CA ILE A 25 0.28 -14.40 -8.78
C ILE A 25 0.01 -15.49 -9.82
N ARG A 26 -1.13 -15.43 -10.53
CA ARG A 26 -1.54 -16.46 -11.49
C ARG A 26 -0.70 -16.41 -12.74
N THR A 27 -0.45 -15.21 -13.26
CA THR A 27 0.33 -15.01 -14.49
C THR A 27 1.82 -14.81 -14.23
N LYS A 28 2.22 -14.67 -12.95
CA LYS A 28 3.59 -14.37 -12.52
C LYS A 28 4.16 -13.11 -13.18
N GLY A 29 3.33 -12.07 -13.29
CA GLY A 29 3.66 -10.84 -14.01
C GLY A 29 2.97 -9.61 -13.42
N LEU A 30 3.11 -8.46 -14.08
CA LEU A 30 2.41 -7.24 -13.71
C LEU A 30 1.08 -7.13 -14.43
N CYS A 31 0.05 -6.71 -13.72
CA CYS A 31 -1.22 -6.28 -14.28
C CYS A 31 -1.64 -4.93 -13.68
N THR A 32 -2.62 -4.28 -14.30
CA THR A 32 -3.19 -3.04 -13.78
C THR A 32 -4.03 -3.33 -12.53
N TRP A 33 -3.79 -2.56 -11.47
CA TRP A 33 -4.74 -2.36 -10.38
C TRP A 33 -5.67 -1.21 -10.75
N TYR A 34 -6.97 -1.49 -10.76
CA TYR A 34 -7.96 -0.49 -11.16
C TYR A 34 -8.24 0.47 -10.02
N TRP A 35 -8.10 1.76 -10.29
CA TRP A 35 -8.37 2.80 -9.32
C TRP A 35 -9.87 2.83 -8.95
N PRO A 36 -10.22 2.79 -7.66
CA PRO A 36 -11.61 2.77 -7.24
C PRO A 36 -12.30 4.10 -7.54
N LEU A 37 -13.50 4.01 -8.11
CA LEU A 37 -14.39 5.15 -8.32
C LEU A 37 -15.40 5.28 -7.17
N GLU A 38 -15.75 6.52 -6.88
CA GLU A 38 -16.90 6.89 -6.08
C GLU A 38 -18.21 6.70 -6.88
N GLU A 39 -19.36 6.75 -6.21
CA GLU A 39 -20.68 6.58 -6.85
C GLU A 39 -20.94 7.64 -7.94
N GLY A 40 -20.32 8.82 -7.84
CA GLY A 40 -20.37 9.88 -8.85
C GLY A 40 -19.38 9.73 -10.02
N GLY A 41 -18.62 8.63 -10.09
CA GLY A 41 -17.62 8.39 -11.14
C GLY A 41 -16.30 9.13 -10.93
N HIS A 42 -16.14 9.88 -9.84
CA HIS A 42 -14.87 10.48 -9.45
C HIS A 42 -13.91 9.44 -8.87
N ARG A 43 -12.61 9.63 -9.07
CA ARG A 43 -11.58 8.79 -8.45
C ARG A 43 -11.54 9.05 -6.95
N VAL A 44 -11.53 7.98 -6.15
CA VAL A 44 -11.27 8.07 -4.71
C VAL A 44 -9.87 8.66 -4.51
N THR A 45 -9.73 9.67 -3.66
CA THR A 45 -8.41 10.30 -3.41
C THR A 45 -7.46 9.30 -2.74
N PRO A 46 -6.12 9.46 -2.90
CA PRO A 46 -5.15 8.60 -2.23
C PRO A 46 -5.35 8.52 -0.71
N SER A 47 -5.68 9.64 -0.07
CA SER A 47 -5.98 9.72 1.37
C SER A 47 -7.19 8.89 1.80
N ALA A 48 -8.19 8.75 0.93
CA ALA A 48 -9.43 8.03 1.23
C ALA A 48 -9.37 6.54 0.88
N LEU A 49 -8.36 6.08 0.13
CA LEU A 49 -8.25 4.67 -0.31
C LEU A 49 -8.33 3.68 0.84
N ARG A 50 -7.59 3.94 1.92
CA ARG A 50 -7.48 3.05 3.08
C ARG A 50 -8.80 2.88 3.83
N GLU A 51 -9.61 3.94 3.91
CA GLU A 51 -10.93 3.90 4.52
C GLU A 51 -11.97 3.29 3.57
N ARG A 52 -11.94 3.70 2.30
CA ARG A 52 -12.89 3.26 1.28
C ARG A 52 -12.88 1.74 1.09
N ARG A 53 -11.73 1.08 1.19
CA ARG A 53 -11.63 -0.40 1.08
C ARG A 53 -12.37 -1.15 2.20
N MET A 54 -12.63 -0.48 3.33
CA MET A 54 -13.39 -1.05 4.45
C MET A 54 -14.89 -1.09 4.18
N THR A 55 -15.37 -0.26 3.25
CA THR A 55 -16.79 -0.11 2.90
C THR A 55 -17.12 -0.60 1.49
N TYR A 56 -16.12 -0.79 0.61
CA TYR A 56 -16.29 -1.26 -0.77
C TYR A 56 -15.43 -2.49 -1.09
N LYS A 57 -15.87 -3.31 -2.04
CA LYS A 57 -15.29 -4.62 -2.39
C LYS A 57 -14.02 -4.52 -3.25
N PHE A 58 -12.99 -3.87 -2.72
CA PHE A 58 -11.64 -3.87 -3.28
C PHE A 58 -10.57 -3.97 -2.17
N THR A 59 -9.32 -4.19 -2.59
CA THR A 59 -8.10 -4.20 -1.78
C THR A 59 -7.07 -3.26 -2.40
N GLY A 60 -6.08 -2.80 -1.63
CA GLY A 60 -4.90 -2.12 -2.18
C GLY A 60 -4.10 -3.03 -3.11
N PRO A 61 -3.15 -2.50 -3.91
CA PRO A 61 -2.44 -3.30 -4.91
C PRO A 61 -1.56 -4.39 -4.29
N CYS A 62 -1.38 -5.49 -5.02
CA CYS A 62 -0.46 -6.57 -4.63
C CYS A 62 1.00 -6.18 -4.89
N CYS A 63 1.84 -6.23 -3.86
CA CYS A 63 3.28 -6.00 -3.99
C CYS A 63 4.01 -7.23 -4.58
N LEU A 64 5.33 -7.13 -4.75
CA LEU A 64 6.16 -8.22 -5.31
C LEU A 64 6.60 -9.30 -4.31
N CYS A 65 6.14 -9.27 -3.05
CA CYS A 65 6.46 -10.33 -2.08
C CYS A 65 6.17 -11.75 -2.61
N PRO A 66 5.05 -12.03 -3.30
CA PRO A 66 4.76 -13.38 -3.80
C PRO A 66 5.76 -13.84 -4.87
N ASN A 67 6.44 -12.90 -5.55
CA ASN A 67 7.54 -13.22 -6.46
C ASN A 67 8.87 -13.44 -5.73
N ALA A 68 9.09 -12.75 -4.60
CA ALA A 68 10.33 -12.85 -3.83
C ALA A 68 10.40 -14.14 -3.00
N THR A 69 9.25 -14.63 -2.53
CA THR A 69 9.09 -15.90 -1.82
C THR A 69 8.01 -16.78 -2.48
N PRO A 70 8.31 -17.40 -3.66
CA PRO A 70 7.32 -18.13 -4.44
C PRO A 70 6.63 -19.28 -3.69
N ASP A 71 7.34 -19.90 -2.74
CA ASP A 71 6.82 -21.02 -1.95
C ASP A 71 5.70 -20.60 -0.98
N GLU A 72 5.67 -19.32 -0.58
CA GLU A 72 4.56 -18.76 0.18
C GLU A 72 3.42 -18.29 -0.74
N GLY A 73 3.71 -17.74 -1.93
CA GLY A 73 2.76 -17.55 -3.04
C GLY A 73 1.48 -16.74 -2.76
N HIS A 74 1.26 -16.22 -1.56
CA HIS A 74 0.00 -15.60 -1.15
C HIS A 74 -0.06 -14.12 -1.51
N TYR A 75 -1.26 -13.65 -1.85
CA TYR A 75 -1.55 -12.24 -2.05
C TYR A 75 -1.02 -11.40 -0.88
N THR A 76 -0.19 -10.41 -1.19
CA THR A 76 0.38 -9.51 -0.20
C THR A 76 0.05 -8.08 -0.57
N GLU A 77 -0.94 -7.52 0.12
CA GLU A 77 -1.40 -6.13 -0.07
C GLU A 77 -0.29 -5.14 0.32
N ALA A 78 -0.09 -4.12 -0.50
CA ALA A 78 0.76 -2.99 -0.19
C ALA A 78 0.08 -2.06 0.83
N ALA A 79 0.86 -1.44 1.71
CA ALA A 79 0.39 -0.39 2.60
C ALA A 79 0.21 0.92 1.82
N THR A 80 -0.85 1.65 2.10
CA THR A 80 -1.07 3.03 1.61
C THR A 80 -0.75 4.01 2.72
N LEU A 81 0.24 4.88 2.50
CA LEU A 81 0.77 5.80 3.50
C LEU A 81 1.33 7.07 2.85
N ILE A 82 1.62 8.07 3.66
CA ILE A 82 2.42 9.23 3.26
C ILE A 82 3.89 8.85 3.41
N ALA A 83 4.69 9.01 2.34
CA ALA A 83 6.11 8.80 2.43
C ALA A 83 6.75 9.86 3.35
N ILE A 84 7.56 9.42 4.30
CA ILE A 84 8.20 10.33 5.28
C ILE A 84 9.56 10.84 4.77
N GLU A 85 10.20 10.12 3.86
CA GLU A 85 11.55 10.40 3.37
C GLU A 85 11.69 10.11 1.87
N GLY A 86 12.78 10.60 1.29
CA GLY A 86 13.10 10.40 -0.13
C GLY A 86 12.34 11.33 -1.10
N PRO A 87 12.44 11.07 -2.42
CA PRO A 87 11.95 11.98 -3.47
C PRO A 87 10.43 12.18 -3.54
N CYS A 88 9.67 11.46 -2.70
CA CYS A 88 8.21 11.54 -2.61
C CYS A 88 7.74 11.89 -1.19
N SER A 89 8.65 12.39 -0.34
CA SER A 89 8.29 12.81 1.02
C SER A 89 7.10 13.78 0.99
N GLY A 90 6.08 13.50 1.80
CA GLY A 90 4.82 14.23 1.84
C GLY A 90 3.75 13.77 0.85
N GLU A 91 4.05 12.86 -0.08
CA GLU A 91 3.10 12.32 -1.05
C GLU A 91 2.52 10.97 -0.59
N TYR A 92 1.27 10.67 -0.99
CA TYR A 92 0.72 9.34 -0.81
C TYR A 92 1.36 8.34 -1.77
N VAL A 93 1.76 7.19 -1.21
CA VAL A 93 2.38 6.07 -1.92
C VAL A 93 1.76 4.74 -1.51
N ALA A 94 1.87 3.74 -2.39
CA ALA A 94 1.66 2.34 -2.05
C ALA A 94 3.02 1.64 -1.94
N MET A 95 3.32 1.06 -0.78
CA MET A 95 4.60 0.40 -0.51
C MET A 95 4.41 -1.02 -0.01
N CYS A 96 5.40 -1.89 -0.26
CA CYS A 96 5.44 -3.20 0.38
C CYS A 96 5.33 -3.05 1.91
N ALA A 97 4.27 -3.60 2.51
CA ALA A 97 4.03 -3.48 3.95
C ALA A 97 5.20 -4.01 4.81
N LYS A 98 5.87 -5.07 4.33
CA LYS A 98 7.03 -5.68 4.98
C LYS A 98 8.36 -4.95 4.69
N GLY A 99 8.38 -3.99 3.76
CA GLY A 99 9.61 -3.31 3.32
C GLY A 99 10.62 -4.17 2.56
N SER A 100 10.29 -5.43 2.23
CA SER A 100 11.30 -6.42 1.79
C SER A 100 11.41 -6.64 0.29
N CYS A 101 10.38 -6.29 -0.50
CA CYS A 101 10.37 -6.54 -1.95
C CYS A 101 10.56 -5.29 -2.82
N GLY A 102 10.82 -4.12 -2.21
CA GLY A 102 11.09 -2.87 -2.96
C GLY A 102 9.90 -2.27 -3.71
N TYR A 103 8.70 -2.87 -3.65
CA TYR A 103 7.50 -2.32 -4.29
C TYR A 103 7.18 -0.93 -3.75
N LEU A 104 7.12 0.06 -4.65
CA LEU A 104 6.78 1.45 -4.39
C LEU A 104 6.03 2.03 -5.60
N VAL A 105 4.83 2.58 -5.37
CA VAL A 105 4.02 3.25 -6.38
C VAL A 105 3.62 4.64 -5.89
N TYR A 106 3.81 5.65 -6.75
CA TYR A 106 3.50 7.06 -6.47
C TYR A 106 2.01 7.36 -6.72
N LEU A 107 1.16 7.08 -5.73
CA LEU A 107 -0.29 7.24 -5.85
C LEU A 107 -0.70 8.68 -6.16
N GLU A 108 -0.11 9.67 -5.48
CA GLU A 108 -0.43 11.09 -5.70
C GLU A 108 -0.18 11.52 -7.15
N ARG A 109 0.93 11.06 -7.73
CA ARG A 109 1.32 11.41 -9.12
C ARG A 109 0.43 10.73 -10.15
N ILE A 110 0.10 9.45 -9.94
CA ILE A 110 -0.81 8.71 -10.82
C ILE A 110 -2.22 9.30 -10.72
N PHE A 111 -2.68 9.66 -9.52
CA PHE A 111 -3.97 10.32 -9.33
C PHE A 111 -4.07 11.65 -10.12
N ALA A 112 -2.98 12.40 -10.24
CA ALA A 112 -2.95 13.62 -11.04
C ALA A 112 -3.00 13.38 -12.57
N ALA A 113 -2.72 12.16 -13.05
CA ALA A 113 -2.72 11.86 -14.48
C ALA A 113 -4.14 11.91 -15.08
N PHE A 114 -4.23 12.31 -16.35
CA PHE A 114 -5.49 12.43 -17.09
C PHE A 114 -6.22 11.10 -17.29
N PHE A 115 -5.48 10.04 -17.59
CA PHE A 115 -6.04 8.71 -17.84
C PHE A 115 -5.48 7.73 -16.81
N VAL A 116 -6.34 7.33 -15.87
CA VAL A 116 -6.06 6.24 -14.93
C VAL A 116 -7.15 5.20 -15.11
N LYS A 117 -6.74 3.96 -15.38
CA LYS A 117 -7.68 2.83 -15.45
C LYS A 117 -8.39 2.70 -14.11
N SER A 118 -9.70 2.84 -14.14
CA SER A 118 -10.53 2.95 -12.95
C SER A 118 -11.73 2.00 -13.03
N LYS A 119 -12.27 1.63 -11.89
CA LYS A 119 -13.43 0.73 -11.78
C LYS A 119 -14.30 1.15 -10.60
N GLN A 120 -15.62 1.11 -10.79
CA GLN A 120 -16.56 1.19 -9.68
C GLN A 120 -16.68 -0.18 -9.00
N TYR A 121 -16.59 -0.18 -7.68
CA TYR A 121 -16.70 -1.39 -6.86
C TYR A 121 -18.01 -1.36 -6.08
N ASP A 122 -18.58 -2.54 -5.85
CA ASP A 122 -19.79 -2.67 -5.05
C ASP A 122 -19.51 -2.34 -3.58
N ARG A 123 -20.53 -1.84 -2.89
CA ARG A 123 -20.48 -1.65 -1.44
C ARG A 123 -20.44 -3.02 -0.75
N ARG A 124 -19.81 -3.06 0.43
CA ARG A 124 -19.85 -4.22 1.33
C ARG A 124 -21.17 -4.24 2.08
N GLU A 125 -21.79 -5.41 2.13
CA GLU A 125 -23.03 -5.66 2.84
C GLU A 125 -22.77 -5.98 4.33
N PRO A 126 -23.78 -5.87 5.20
CA PRO A 126 -23.69 -6.38 6.57
C PRO A 126 -23.29 -7.87 6.58
N GLY A 127 -22.20 -8.19 7.26
CA GLY A 127 -21.65 -9.56 7.33
C GLY A 127 -20.53 -9.85 6.33
N ASP A 128 -20.29 -8.99 5.34
CA ASP A 128 -19.12 -9.13 4.46
C ASP A 128 -17.81 -9.02 5.26
N LEU A 129 -16.86 -9.92 4.97
CA LEU A 129 -15.52 -9.83 5.52
C LEU A 129 -14.85 -8.53 5.07
N ARG A 130 -14.25 -7.82 6.03
CA ARG A 130 -13.48 -6.60 5.78
C ARG A 130 -11.99 -6.95 5.70
N PRO A 131 -11.25 -6.35 4.76
CA PRO A 131 -9.82 -6.61 4.66
C PRO A 131 -9.11 -6.08 5.91
N ALA A 132 -8.13 -6.82 6.40
CA ALA A 132 -7.30 -6.38 7.53
C ALA A 132 -6.62 -5.05 7.20
N THR A 133 -6.46 -4.19 8.20
CA THR A 133 -5.70 -2.94 8.04
C THR A 133 -4.24 -3.24 7.76
N VAL A 134 -3.73 -2.71 6.64
CA VAL A 134 -2.35 -2.93 6.22
C VAL A 134 -1.52 -1.72 6.63
N PHE A 135 -0.56 -1.96 7.52
CA PHE A 135 0.42 -0.96 7.96
C PHE A 135 1.77 -1.29 7.35
N HIS A 136 2.49 -0.27 6.92
CA HIS A 136 3.90 -0.39 6.63
C HIS A 136 4.69 -0.62 7.93
N PHE A 137 5.77 -1.41 7.87
CA PHE A 137 6.57 -1.73 9.06
C PHE A 137 7.04 -0.48 9.81
N SER A 138 7.37 0.61 9.09
CA SER A 138 7.79 1.87 9.71
C SER A 138 6.66 2.57 10.49
N GLU A 139 5.39 2.42 10.09
CA GLU A 139 4.25 2.96 10.85
C GLU A 139 4.14 2.27 12.22
N VAL A 140 4.40 0.97 12.25
CA VAL A 140 4.36 0.16 13.47
C VAL A 140 5.54 0.47 14.39
N GLU A 141 6.74 0.63 13.82
CA GLU A 141 7.93 1.00 14.58
C GLU A 141 7.81 2.39 15.22
N LEU A 142 7.21 3.35 14.52
CA LEU A 142 6.95 4.68 15.05
C LEU A 142 5.99 4.61 16.25
N ASP A 143 4.85 3.95 16.13
CA ASP A 143 3.90 3.80 17.24
C ASP A 143 4.56 3.13 18.46
N ASN A 144 5.33 2.06 18.23
CA ASN A 144 6.10 1.39 19.28
C ASN A 144 7.18 2.31 19.91
N ALA A 145 7.83 3.17 19.13
CA ALA A 145 8.80 4.14 19.64
C ALA A 145 8.13 5.25 20.46
N PHE A 146 6.96 5.75 20.04
CA PHE A 146 6.17 6.71 20.80
C PHE A 146 5.72 6.14 22.15
N ARG A 147 5.18 4.92 22.18
CA ARG A 147 4.76 4.25 23.42
C ARG A 147 5.91 4.06 24.41
N ARG A 148 7.09 3.64 23.92
CA ARG A 148 8.30 3.50 24.75
C ARG A 148 8.74 4.80 25.41
N ARG A 149 8.59 5.95 24.72
CA ARG A 149 8.91 7.27 25.29
C ARG A 149 7.93 7.67 26.39
N GLN A 150 6.63 7.39 26.20
CA GLN A 150 5.61 7.68 27.21
C GLN A 150 5.82 6.84 28.49
N SER A 151 6.12 5.54 28.36
CA SER A 151 6.39 4.67 29.53
C SER A 151 7.69 4.99 30.28
N GLY A 152 8.64 5.69 29.66
CA GLY A 152 9.91 6.09 30.28
C GLY A 152 9.84 7.40 31.08
N THR A 153 8.70 8.11 31.03
CA THR A 153 8.56 9.45 31.64
C THR A 153 7.85 9.41 33.02
N GLU A 154 7.44 8.24 33.51
CA GLU A 154 6.67 8.10 34.77
C GLU A 154 7.48 7.64 36.00
N HIS A 155 8.83 7.61 35.96
CA HIS A 155 9.63 7.11 37.10
C HIS A 155 10.74 8.05 37.61
N SER A 156 10.53 9.36 37.54
CA SER A 156 11.41 10.33 38.19
C SER A 156 10.62 11.50 38.72
N ASP A 157 9.89 11.30 39.82
CA ASP A 157 9.52 12.34 40.78
C ASP A 157 8.86 11.68 42.01
N SER A 158 9.69 11.09 42.88
CA SER A 158 9.32 10.77 44.28
C SER A 158 10.57 10.46 45.10
N THR A 159 11.39 11.46 45.35
CA THR A 159 12.20 11.50 46.58
C THR A 159 12.40 12.94 47.02
N ASN A 160 11.59 13.38 47.97
CA ASN A 160 12.03 14.30 49.01
C ASN A 160 11.23 14.03 50.28
#